data_AF-A0A0U1PSU9-F1
#
_entry.id   AF-A0A0U1PSU9-F1
#
_cell.length_a   1.000
_cell.length_b   1.000
_cell.length_c   1.000
_cell.angle_alpha   90.00
_cell.angle_beta   90.00
_cell.angle_gamma   90.00
#
_symmetry.space_group_name_H-M   'P 1'
#
loop_
_entity.id
_entity.type
_entity.pdbx_description
1 polymer ?
#
loop_
_entity_poly.entity_id
_entity_poly.type
_entity_poly.pdbx_seq_one_letter_code
_entity_poly.pdbx_strand_id
1 'polypeptide(L)'
;ALYTHIEVEGISSKLTFEVAQHLGDDLVRAISLNPTDGLVRGQEVHDTGLPISVPVGDVTKGKVFNVIGEVLNADPDGKINGEPFELTAR
;
A
#
# COMPACT_ATOMS: atom_id res chain seq x y z
N ALA A 1 -7.46 5.47 -2.42
CA ALA A 1 -6.06 5.03 -2.56
C ALA A 1 -5.75 4.82 -4.01
N LEU A 2 -4.57 5.27 -4.44
CA LEU A 2 -4.05 5.05 -5.77
C LEU A 2 -2.82 4.16 -5.67
N TYR A 3 -2.50 3.41 -6.73
CA TYR A 3 -1.23 2.68 -6.78
C TYR A 3 -0.66 2.58 -8.20
N THR A 4 0.65 2.41 -8.25
CA THR A 4 1.38 1.98 -9.45
C THR A 4 2.43 0.94 -9.06
N HIS A 5 2.96 0.24 -10.06
CA HIS A 5 4.17 -0.54 -9.93
C HIS A 5 5.35 0.25 -10.47
N ILE A 6 6.48 0.17 -9.77
CA ILE A 6 7.77 0.72 -10.19
C ILE A 6 8.83 -0.39 -10.14
N GLU A 7 9.89 -0.20 -10.91
CA GLU A 7 11.06 -1.07 -10.89
C GLU A 7 12.32 -0.22 -10.67
N VAL A 8 13.08 -0.55 -9.63
CA VAL A 8 14.33 0.12 -9.27
C VAL A 8 15.39 -0.95 -9.07
N GLU A 9 16.49 -0.88 -9.82
CA GLU A 9 17.59 -1.84 -9.74
C GLU A 9 17.16 -3.32 -9.91
N GLY A 10 16.16 -3.58 -10.75
CA GLY A 10 15.61 -4.92 -10.98
C GLY A 10 14.66 -5.41 -9.88
N ILE A 11 14.33 -4.55 -8.91
CA ILE A 11 13.38 -4.85 -7.83
C ILE A 11 12.06 -4.16 -8.14
N SER A 12 11.03 -4.95 -8.39
CA SER A 12 9.66 -4.44 -8.55
C SER A 12 9.02 -4.20 -7.19
N SER A 13 8.36 -3.05 -7.04
CA SER A 13 7.60 -2.72 -5.83
C SER A 13 6.31 -1.97 -6.16
N LYS A 14 5.33 -2.08 -5.26
CA LYS A 14 4.06 -1.35 -5.35
C LYS A 14 4.20 -0.03 -4.61
N LEU A 15 3.96 1.07 -5.31
CA LEU A 15 3.94 2.41 -4.74
C LEU A 15 2.48 2.83 -4.51
N THR A 16 2.15 3.19 -3.27
CA THR A 16 0.80 3.60 -2.88
C THR A 16 0.74 5.10 -2.62
N PHE A 17 -0.33 5.74 -3.10
CA PHE A 17 -0.61 7.16 -2.88
C PHE A 17 -2.01 7.37 -2.32
N GLU A 18 -2.20 8.49 -1.61
CA GLU A 18 -3.53 8.97 -1.22
C GLU A 18 -3.80 10.34 -1.84
N VAL A 19 -5.01 10.52 -2.40
CA VAL A 19 -5.44 11.80 -2.97
C VAL A 19 -5.58 12.82 -1.85
N ALA A 20 -4.85 13.92 -1.94
CA ALA A 20 -4.92 15.01 -0.97
C ALA A 20 -5.79 16.16 -1.46
N GLN A 21 -5.84 16.39 -2.78
CA GLN A 21 -6.57 17.52 -3.35
C GLN A 21 -6.94 17.26 -4.82
N HIS A 22 -8.13 17.69 -5.23
CA HIS A 22 -8.50 17.82 -6.64
C HIS A 22 -8.04 19.19 -7.14
N LEU A 23 -7.26 19.21 -8.23
CA LEU A 23 -6.71 20.44 -8.79
C LEU A 23 -7.59 21.03 -9.89
N GLY A 24 -8.54 20.26 -10.43
CA GLY A 24 -9.27 20.59 -11.65
C GLY A 24 -8.59 19.98 -12.88
N ASP A 25 -9.20 20.16 -14.06
CA ASP A 25 -8.67 19.66 -15.34
C ASP A 25 -8.33 18.15 -15.33
N ASP A 26 -9.16 17.36 -14.64
CA ASP A 26 -8.97 15.92 -14.43
C ASP A 26 -7.62 15.56 -13.73
N LEU A 27 -7.02 16.52 -13.03
CA LEU A 27 -5.82 16.33 -12.22
C LEU A 27 -6.11 16.28 -10.72
N VAL A 28 -5.33 15.44 -10.03
CA VAL A 28 -5.29 15.34 -8.57
C VAL A 28 -3.86 15.53 -8.08
N ARG A 29 -3.71 16.08 -6.87
CA ARG A 29 -2.48 16.02 -6.09
C ARG A 29 -2.60 14.86 -5.11
N ALA A 30 -1.69 13.91 -5.21
CA ALA A 30 -1.60 12.77 -4.30
C ALA A 30 -0.29 12.82 -3.49
N ILE A 31 -0.30 12.19 -2.32
CA ILE A 31 0.86 12.03 -1.45
C ILE A 31 1.30 10.56 -1.51
N SER A 32 2.57 10.32 -1.81
CA SER A 32 3.16 8.98 -1.75
C SER A 32 3.41 8.56 -0.30
N LEU A 33 3.17 7.28 0.00
CA LEU A 33 3.44 6.70 1.33
C LEU A 33 4.75 5.89 1.37
N ASN A 34 5.41 5.72 0.23
CA ASN A 34 6.75 5.13 0.11
C ASN A 34 7.67 6.07 -0.71
N PRO A 35 8.99 5.82 -0.74
CA PRO A 35 9.91 6.54 -1.62
C PRO A 35 9.46 6.53 -3.08
N THR A 36 9.68 7.63 -3.80
CA THR A 36 9.21 7.83 -5.17
C THR A 36 10.29 7.58 -6.22
N ASP A 37 11.42 6.96 -5.84
CA ASP A 37 12.48 6.55 -6.75
C ASP A 37 11.93 5.64 -7.85
N GLY A 38 12.40 5.83 -9.09
CA GLY A 38 11.91 5.06 -10.25
C GLY A 38 10.56 5.52 -10.82
N LEU A 39 9.86 6.46 -10.19
CA LEU A 39 8.62 7.00 -10.76
C LEU A 39 8.91 7.93 -11.95
N VAL A 40 8.22 7.71 -13.08
CA VAL A 40 8.37 8.50 -14.31
C VAL A 40 7.05 9.11 -14.74
N ARG A 41 7.10 10.22 -15.50
CA ARG A 41 5.90 10.82 -16.07
C ARG A 41 5.26 9.90 -17.11
N GLY A 42 3.93 9.87 -17.14
CA GLY A 42 3.16 8.98 -18.02
C GLY A 42 3.00 7.57 -17.48
N GLN A 43 3.56 7.26 -16.30
CA GLN A 43 3.30 6.02 -15.60
C GLN A 43 1.80 5.88 -15.31
N GLU A 44 1.25 4.72 -15.65
CA GLU A 44 -0.15 4.40 -15.36
C GLU A 44 -0.37 4.25 -13.85
N VAL A 45 -1.46 4.83 -13.35
CA VAL A 45 -1.84 4.78 -11.94
C VAL A 45 -3.27 4.26 -11.86
N HIS A 46 -3.51 3.32 -10.96
CA HIS A 46 -4.82 2.70 -10.77
C HIS A 46 -5.48 3.22 -9.48
N ASP A 47 -6.76 3.59 -9.58
CA ASP A 47 -7.61 3.91 -8.43
C ASP A 47 -8.23 2.62 -7.88
N THR A 48 -8.13 2.42 -6.57
CA THR A 48 -8.77 1.28 -5.90
C THR A 48 -10.26 1.53 -5.65
N GLY A 49 -10.74 2.76 -5.80
CA GLY A 49 -12.11 3.19 -5.50
C GLY A 49 -12.44 3.26 -4.01
N LEU A 50 -11.47 2.97 -3.14
CA LEU A 50 -11.62 2.95 -1.68
C LEU A 50 -10.45 3.69 -1.03
N PRO A 51 -10.63 4.27 0.17
CA PRO A 51 -9.51 4.74 0.98
C PRO A 51 -8.52 3.61 1.29
N ILE A 52 -7.33 3.97 1.75
CA ILE A 52 -6.40 2.98 2.30
C ILE A 52 -7.11 2.19 3.40
N SER A 53 -7.07 0.88 3.26
CA SER A 53 -7.76 -0.06 4.15
C SER A 53 -6.72 -0.92 4.85
N VAL A 54 -6.85 -1.03 6.17
CA VAL A 54 -5.90 -1.74 7.03
C VAL A 54 -6.62 -2.84 7.81
N PRO A 55 -5.93 -3.92 8.21
CA PRO A 55 -6.53 -4.98 9.00
C PRO A 55 -6.92 -4.47 10.40
N VAL A 56 -8.03 -4.99 10.92
CA VAL A 56 -8.56 -4.66 12.26
C VAL A 56 -9.08 -5.91 12.97
N GLY A 57 -9.25 -5.85 14.29
CA GLY A 57 -9.76 -6.95 15.10
C GLY A 57 -8.65 -7.83 15.68
N ASP A 58 -8.99 -9.02 16.15
CA ASP A 58 -8.04 -9.92 16.83
C ASP A 58 -6.84 -10.30 15.96
N VAL A 59 -7.02 -10.29 14.64
CA VAL A 59 -5.95 -10.50 13.66
C VAL A 59 -4.81 -9.49 13.81
N THR A 60 -4.97 -8.33 14.45
CA THR A 60 -3.88 -7.34 14.61
C THR A 60 -3.00 -7.56 15.84
N LYS A 61 -3.42 -8.39 16.80
CA LYS A 61 -2.70 -8.57 18.07
C LYS A 61 -1.31 -9.16 17.84
N GLY A 62 -0.30 -8.55 18.47
CA GLY A 62 1.10 -8.97 18.40
C GLY A 62 1.83 -8.66 17.08
N LYS A 63 1.21 -7.87 16.19
CA LYS A 63 1.75 -7.55 14.87
C LYS A 63 2.19 -6.10 14.80
N VAL A 64 3.24 -5.85 14.02
CA VAL A 64 3.71 -4.51 13.66
C VAL A 64 3.32 -4.26 12.22
N PHE A 65 2.62 -3.15 11.96
CA PHE A 65 2.17 -2.79 10.63
C PHE A 65 2.80 -1.48 10.17
N ASN A 66 2.98 -1.33 8.86
CA ASN A 66 3.23 -0.02 8.26
C ASN A 66 1.91 0.75 8.07
N VAL A 67 2.03 1.98 7.54
CA VAL A 67 0.89 2.91 7.36
C VAL A 67 -0.18 2.40 6.39
N ILE A 68 0.17 1.49 5.47
CA ILE A 68 -0.77 0.89 4.52
C ILE A 68 -1.30 -0.47 4.96
N GLY A 69 -0.98 -0.91 6.19
CA GLY A 69 -1.52 -2.14 6.77
C GLY A 69 -0.74 -3.41 6.42
N GLU A 70 0.46 -3.29 5.87
CA GLU A 70 1.34 -4.43 5.62
C GLU A 70 2.09 -4.81 6.91
N VAL A 71 2.16 -6.11 7.18
CA VAL A 71 2.82 -6.67 8.36
C VAL A 71 4.34 -6.65 8.18
N LEU A 72 5.06 -6.12 9.16
CA LEU A 72 6.53 -5.98 9.13
C LEU A 72 7.26 -7.12 9.85
N ASN A 73 6.57 -7.92 10.65
CA ASN A 73 7.15 -8.98 11.47
C ASN A 73 6.53 -10.37 11.20
N ALA A 74 6.14 -10.65 9.96
CA ALA A 74 5.65 -11.97 9.55
C ALA A 74 6.82 -12.93 9.27
N ASP A 75 6.60 -14.20 9.59
CA ASP A 75 7.44 -15.33 9.18
C ASP A 75 7.37 -15.51 7.65
N PRO A 76 8.36 -16.17 7.01
CA PRO A 76 8.40 -16.38 5.56
C PRO A 76 7.15 -17.04 4.96
N ASP A 77 6.42 -17.82 5.77
CA ASP A 77 5.18 -18.49 5.39
C ASP A 77 3.94 -17.59 5.53
N GLY A 78 4.11 -16.29 5.76
CA GLY A 78 3.01 -15.36 6.03
C GLY A 78 2.31 -15.67 7.35
N LYS A 79 3.04 -16.20 8.33
CA LYS A 79 2.51 -16.53 9.66
C LYS A 79 3.07 -15.57 10.70
N ILE A 80 2.38 -15.43 11.82
CA ILE A 80 2.98 -14.84 13.02
C ILE A 80 2.81 -15.85 14.14
N ASN A 81 3.92 -16.32 14.71
CA ASN A 81 3.93 -17.37 15.71
C ASN A 81 3.25 -18.68 15.25
N GLY A 82 3.28 -18.98 13.95
CA GLY A 82 2.71 -20.21 13.38
C GLY A 82 1.24 -20.15 12.97
N GLU A 83 0.52 -19.05 13.19
CA GLU A 83 -0.89 -18.92 12.77
C GLU A 83 -1.06 -18.21 11.42
N PRO A 84 -1.90 -18.73 10.50
CA PRO A 84 -2.21 -18.08 9.22
C PRO A 84 -3.04 -16.81 9.43
N PHE A 85 -2.82 -15.78 8.62
CA PHE A 85 -3.67 -14.58 8.61
C PHE A 85 -4.48 -14.50 7.30
N GLU A 86 -5.77 -14.20 7.42
CA GLU A 86 -6.57 -13.68 6.32
C GLU A 86 -6.74 -12.17 6.52
N LEU A 87 -6.49 -11.40 5.47
CA LEU A 87 -6.89 -10.00 5.40
C LEU A 87 -8.42 -9.98 5.32
N THR A 88 -9.08 -9.90 6.47
CA THR A 88 -10.51 -9.58 6.53
C THR A 88 -10.66 -8.13 6.09
N ALA A 89 -10.96 -7.94 4.81
CA ALA A 89 -11.68 -6.74 4.39
C ALA A 89 -12.99 -6.68 5.18
N ARG A 90 -13.37 -5.47 5.60
CA ARG A 90 -14.64 -5.21 6.29
C ARG A 90 -15.84 -5.80 5.55
#